data_AF-A0A2A4SKP6-F1
#
_entry.id   AF-A0A2A4SKP6-F1
#
_cell.length_a   1.000
_cell.length_b   1.000
_cell.length_c   1.000
_cell.angle_alpha   90.00
_cell.angle_beta   90.00
_cell.angle_gamma   90.00
#
_symmetry.space_group_name_H-M   'P 1'
#
loop_
_entity.id
_entity.type
_entity.pdbx_description
1 polymer ?
#
loop_
_entity_poly.entity_id
_entity_poly.type
_entity_poly.pdbx_seq_one_letter_code
_entity_poly.pdbx_strand_id
1 'polypeptide(L)' 'MKLRDQYLKIVEWSEEDLCYVGSIPGWIGACCHGEEEQKVYRELCQILDEWIELYQQDGKPLPRATAGKS' A
#
# COMPACT_ATOMS: atom_id res chain seq x y z
N MET A 1 2.26 17.13 0.11
CA MET A 1 2.40 15.76 0.61
C MET A 1 1.00 15.15 0.64
N LYS A 2 0.77 14.06 -0.09
CA LYS A 2 -0.51 13.36 -0.12
C LYS A 2 -0.65 12.52 1.15
N LEU A 3 -1.87 12.22 1.56
CA LEU A 3 -2.14 11.42 2.75
C LEU A 3 -1.49 10.03 2.67
N ARG A 4 -1.54 9.40 1.49
CA ARG A 4 -0.84 8.13 1.20
C ARG A 4 0.68 8.16 1.37
N ASP A 5 1.31 9.34 1.45
CA ASP A 5 2.76 9.46 1.67
C ASP A 5 3.13 9.18 3.14
N GLN A 6 2.13 9.07 4.03
CA GLN A 6 2.31 8.74 5.44
C GLN A 6 2.46 7.23 5.69
N TYR A 7 2.20 6.40 4.68
CA TYR A 7 2.22 4.94 4.81
C TYR A 7 3.34 4.35 3.96
N LEU A 8 4.12 3.47 4.58
CA LEU A 8 5.15 2.69 3.90
C LEU A 8 4.50 1.77 2.86
N LYS A 9 5.08 1.74 1.67
CA LYS A 9 4.69 0.88 0.55
C LYS A 9 5.89 0.04 0.21
N ILE A 10 5.72 -1.28 0.26
CA ILE A 10 6.76 -2.26 -0.07
C ILE A 10 6.34 -2.96 -1.35
N VAL A 11 7.30 -3.13 -2.26
CA VAL A 11 7.17 -4.03 -3.41
C VAL A 11 8.36 -4.96 -3.36
N GLU A 12 8.11 -6.26 -3.30
CA GLU A 12 9.13 -7.28 -3.13
C GLU A 12 8.90 -8.46 -4.08
N TRP A 13 9.97 -9.13 -4.50
CA TRP A 13 9.88 -10.35 -5.32
C TRP A 13 9.52 -11.55 -4.44
N SER A 14 8.48 -12.29 -4.79
CA SER A 14 8.14 -13.59 -4.20
C SER A 14 8.76 -14.71 -5.04
N GLU A 15 9.72 -15.43 -4.46
CA GLU A 15 10.28 -16.64 -5.11
C GLU A 15 9.26 -17.79 -5.19
N GLU A 16 8.28 -17.83 -4.27
CA GLU A 16 7.23 -18.85 -4.26
C GLU A 16 6.22 -18.64 -5.39
N ASP A 17 5.83 -17.38 -5.61
CA ASP A 17 4.79 -17.00 -6.59
C ASP A 17 5.35 -16.53 -7.93
N LEU A 18 6.68 -16.37 -8.04
CA LEU A 18 7.39 -15.87 -9.21
C LEU A 18 6.83 -14.52 -9.72
N CYS A 19 6.48 -13.62 -8.80
CA CYS A 19 5.99 -12.29 -9.12
C CYS A 19 6.35 -11.27 -8.03
N TYR A 20 6.22 -9.97 -8.35
CA TYR A 20 6.30 -8.91 -7.37
C TYR A 20 5.00 -8.82 -6.57
N VAL A 21 5.10 -8.66 -5.26
CA VAL A 21 4.00 -8.49 -4.33
C VAL A 21 4.07 -7.09 -3.72
N GLY A 22 2.97 -6.35 -3.80
CA GLY A 22 2.81 -5.03 -3.20
C GLY A 22 2.11 -5.14 -1.85
N SER A 23 2.67 -4.50 -0.82
CA SER A 23 2.12 -4.52 0.53
C SER A 23 2.20 -3.17 1.26
N ILE A 24 1.26 -2.95 2.19
CA ILE A 24 1.22 -1.80 3.10
C ILE A 24 1.26 -2.34 4.54
N PRO A 25 2.47 -2.52 5.11
CA PRO A 25 2.63 -3.10 6.43
C PRO A 25 2.02 -2.19 7.51
N GLY A 26 1.43 -2.82 8.52
CA GLY A 26 0.75 -2.12 9.61
C GLY A 26 -0.67 -1.61 9.27
N TRP A 27 -1.18 -1.89 8.06
CA TRP A 27 -2.56 -1.61 7.70
C TRP A 27 -3.19 -2.68 6.80
N ILE A 28 -2.88 -2.69 5.50
CA ILE A 28 -3.59 -3.53 4.51
C ILE A 28 -2.88 -4.88 4.33
N GLY A 29 -1.56 -4.94 4.52
CA GLY A 29 -0.76 -6.13 4.20
C GLY A 29 -0.55 -6.28 2.70
N ALA A 30 -0.28 -7.50 2.23
CA ALA A 30 -0.16 -7.81 0.81
C ALA A 30 -1.52 -7.69 0.12
N CYS A 31 -1.61 -6.90 -0.96
CA CYS A 31 -2.90 -6.58 -1.59
C CYS A 31 -2.90 -6.54 -3.13
N CYS A 32 -1.75 -6.55 -3.77
CA CYS A 32 -1.64 -6.67 -5.22
C CYS A 32 -0.35 -7.40 -5.62
N HIS A 33 -0.29 -7.94 -6.84
CA HIS A 33 0.89 -8.62 -7.34
C HIS A 33 0.99 -8.49 -8.88
N GLY A 34 2.17 -8.74 -9.45
CA GLY A 34 2.38 -8.67 -10.89
C GLY A 34 3.82 -8.90 -11.32
N GLU A 35 4.04 -9.02 -12.63
CA GLU A 35 5.36 -9.33 -13.19
C GLU A 35 6.31 -8.12 -13.22
N GLU A 36 5.78 -6.90 -13.14
CA GLU A 36 6.56 -5.65 -13.25
C GLU A 36 6.46 -4.83 -11.97
N GLU A 37 7.59 -4.67 -11.28
CA GLU A 37 7.72 -3.89 -10.03
C GLU A 37 7.02 -2.52 -10.09
N GLN A 38 7.23 -1.77 -11.18
CA GLN A 38 6.65 -0.44 -11.35
C GLN A 38 5.13 -0.45 -11.50
N LYS A 39 4.56 -1.49 -12.14
CA LYS A 39 3.11 -1.62 -12.28
C LYS A 39 2.48 -1.95 -10.93
N VAL A 40 3.07 -2.89 -10.20
CA VAL A 40 2.65 -3.23 -8.83
C VAL A 40 2.70 -2.02 -7.92
N TYR A 41 3.76 -1.19 -7.99
CA TYR A 41 3.81 0.03 -7.18
C TYR A 41 2.70 1.04 -7.52
N ARG A 42 2.35 1.20 -8.79
CA ARG A 42 1.28 2.10 -9.24
C ARG A 42 -0.07 1.64 -8.74
N GLU A 43 -0.37 0.35 -8.88
CA GLU A 43 -1.58 -0.29 -8.37
C GLU A 43 -1.66 -0.17 -6.84
N LEU A 44 -0.57 -0.45 -6.13
CA LEU A 44 -0.48 -0.31 -4.68
C LEU A 44 -0.80 1.11 -4.21
N CYS A 45 -0.39 2.14 -4.97
CA CYS A 45 -0.77 3.52 -4.68
C CYS A 45 -2.27 3.79 -4.88
N GLN A 46 -2.88 3.19 -5.90
CA GLN A 46 -4.33 3.33 -6.16
C GLN A 46 -5.14 2.65 -5.07
N ILE A 47 -4.79 1.42 -4.70
CA ILE A 47 -5.43 0.68 -3.61
C ILE A 47 -5.37 1.49 -2.31
N LEU A 48 -4.22 2.07 -1.97
CA LEU A 48 -4.09 2.88 -0.77
C LEU A 48 -4.96 4.14 -0.80
N ASP A 49 -5.08 4.82 -1.95
CA ASP A 49 -5.97 5.97 -2.09
C ASP A 49 -7.44 5.55 -1.88
N GLU A 50 -7.88 4.44 -2.48
CA GLU A 50 -9.25 3.92 -2.32
C GLU A 50 -9.57 3.55 -0.86
N TRP A 51 -8.64 2.88 -0.17
CA TRP A 51 -8.82 2.54 1.25
C TRP A 51 -8.91 3.78 2.14
N ILE A 52 -8.10 4.81 1.87
CA ILE A 52 -8.20 6.10 2.56
C ILE A 52 -9.58 6.72 2.35
N GLU A 53 -10.07 6.74 1.11
CA GLU A 53 -11.39 7.29 0.78
C GLU A 53 -12.52 6.53 1.49
N LEU A 54 -12.47 5.20 1.50
CA LEU A 54 -13.46 4.36 2.20
C LEU A 54 -13.49 4.65 3.70
N TYR A 55 -12.33 4.76 4.35
CA TYR A 55 -12.26 5.10 5.78
C TYR A 55 -12.87 6.48 6.08
N GLN A 56 -12.59 7.46 5.21
CA GLN A 56 -13.15 8.80 5.36
C GLN A 56 -14.67 8.82 5.17
N GLN A 57 -15.18 8.09 4.17
CA GLN A 57 -16.62 7.96 3.91
C GLN A 57 -17.34 7.28 5.08
N ASP A 58 -16.72 6.26 5.68
CA ASP A 58 -17.25 5.54 6.84
C ASP A 58 -17.07 6.30 8.17
N GLY A 59 -16.39 7.45 8.18
CA GLY A 59 -16.05 8.18 9.41
C GLY A 59 -15.10 7.40 10.34
N LYS A 60 -14.35 6.43 9.80
CA LYS A 60 -13.40 5.61 10.56
C LYS A 60 -12.05 6.33 10.69
N PRO A 61 -11.40 6.28 11.86
CA PRO A 61 -10.06 6.84 12.00
C PRO A 61 -9.06 6.05 11.16
N LEU A 62 -8.18 6.76 10.46
CA LEU A 62 -7.09 6.14 9.71
C LEU A 62 -6.05 5.56 10.67
N PRO A 63 -5.37 4.46 10.29
CA PRO A 63 -4.28 3.90 11.09
C PRO A 63 -3.11 4.86 11.23
N ARG A 64 -2.26 4.62 12.24
CA ARG A 64 -1.04 5.39 12.47
C ARG A 64 -0.13 5.32 11.25
N ALA A 65 0.45 6.46 10.89
CA ALA A 65 1.47 6.56 9.85
C ALA A 65 2.64 5.58 10.10
N THR A 66 3.04 4.87 9.06
CA THR A 66 4.12 3.87 9.10
C THR A 66 5.37 4.33 8.36
N ALA A 67 5.27 5.35 7.50
CA ALA A 67 6.44 6.03 6.96
C ALA A 67 7.05 6.90 8.07
N GLY A 68 8.09 6.38 8.73
CA GLY A 68 8.81 7.10 9.78
C GLY A 68 9.31 8.45 9.27
N LYS A 69 8.87 9.54 9.91
CA LYS A 69 9.58 10.81 9.83
C LYS A 69 10.69 10.74 10.87
N SER A 70 11.88 10.31 10.47
CA SER A 70 13.11 10.54 11.23
C SER A 70 13.48 12.01 11.21
#